data_AF-A0A0G1W2B8-F1
#
_entry.id   AF-A0A0G1W2B8-F1
#
_cell.length_a   1.000
_cell.length_b   1.000
_cell.length_c   1.000
_cell.angle_alpha   90.00
_cell.angle_beta   90.00
_cell.angle_gamma   90.00
#
_symmetry.space_group_name_H-M   'P 1'
#
loop_
_entity.id
_entity.type
_entity.pdbx_description
1 polymer ?
#
loop_
_entity_poly.entity_id
_entity_poly.type
_entity_poly.pdbx_seq_one_letter_code
_entity_poly.pdbx_strand_id
1 'polypeptide(L)'
;MKKWHPEQEDDEIYMGNGVPGTPCCGWKTKRFGSYPFDCNGKAIYPNYGLYPIFVKRDEIEAEITRRKENKGVLDTDYLQEMLDEGNSWATQR
;
A
#
# COMPACT_ATOMS: atom_id res chain seq x y z
N MET A 1 -3.07 -14.47 1.51
CA MET A 1 -2.81 -13.12 2.07
C MET A 1 -4.12 -12.54 2.56
N LYS A 2 -4.14 -11.85 3.69
CA LYS A 2 -5.33 -11.15 4.17
C LYS A 2 -5.56 -9.90 3.30
N LYS A 3 -6.79 -9.69 2.83
CA LYS A 3 -7.19 -8.43 2.19
C LYS A 3 -7.54 -7.41 3.27
N TRP A 4 -7.02 -6.19 3.12
CA TRP A 4 -7.26 -5.08 4.05
C TRP A 4 -8.31 -4.10 3.54
N HIS A 5 -8.68 -4.22 2.27
CA HIS A 5 -9.67 -3.38 1.64
C HIS A 5 -10.58 -4.20 0.70
N PRO A 6 -11.90 -3.92 0.62
CA PRO A 6 -12.81 -4.65 -0.25
C PRO A 6 -12.44 -4.61 -1.74
N GLU A 7 -11.92 -3.46 -2.20
CA GLU A 7 -11.46 -3.26 -3.58
C GLU A 7 -10.04 -3.80 -3.87
N GLN A 8 -9.39 -4.51 -2.94
CA GLN A 8 -8.05 -5.04 -3.13
C GLN A 8 -8.07 -6.35 -3.93
N GLU A 9 -7.28 -6.42 -5.01
CA GLU A 9 -7.08 -7.65 -5.78
C GLU A 9 -6.09 -8.62 -5.11
N ASP A 10 -6.10 -9.89 -5.50
CA ASP A 10 -5.31 -10.95 -4.84
C ASP A 10 -3.79 -10.72 -4.90
N ASP A 11 -3.33 -10.05 -5.96
CA ASP A 11 -1.94 -9.73 -6.24
C ASP A 11 -1.54 -8.30 -5.83
N GLU A 12 -2.39 -7.62 -5.06
CA GLU A 12 -2.16 -6.24 -4.62
C GLU A 12 -1.92 -6.12 -3.12
N ILE A 13 -1.34 -4.99 -2.73
CA ILE A 13 -1.16 -4.55 -1.35
C ILE A 13 -1.85 -3.20 -1.19
N TYR A 14 -2.72 -3.09 -0.18
CA TYR A 14 -3.33 -1.83 0.20
C TYR A 14 -2.31 -0.94 0.93
N MET A 15 -2.13 0.28 0.42
CA MET A 15 -1.15 1.26 0.88
C MET A 15 -1.76 2.34 1.77
N GLY A 16 -3.07 2.31 2.02
CA GLY A 16 -3.80 3.37 2.72
C GLY A 16 -4.57 4.29 1.79
N ASN A 17 -5.21 5.30 2.38
CA ASN A 17 -5.94 6.33 1.63
C ASN A 17 -5.02 7.52 1.34
N GLY A 18 -5.05 8.03 0.11
CA GLY A 18 -4.29 9.21 -0.28
C GLY A 18 -4.93 9.98 -1.42
N VAL A 19 -4.35 11.13 -1.75
CA VAL A 19 -4.86 12.01 -2.80
C VAL A 19 -4.13 11.74 -4.12
N PRO A 20 -4.84 11.50 -5.23
CA PRO A 20 -4.26 11.38 -6.56
C PRO A 20 -3.36 12.58 -6.88
N GLY A 21 -2.18 12.31 -7.43
CA GLY A 21 -1.19 13.35 -7.75
C GLY A 21 -0.26 13.71 -6.59
N THR A 22 -0.49 13.21 -5.37
CA THR A 22 0.54 13.29 -4.33
C THR A 22 1.66 12.27 -4.62
N PRO A 23 2.94 12.67 -4.52
CA PRO A 23 4.08 11.79 -4.80
C PRO A 23 4.32 10.72 -3.71
N CYS A 24 3.34 10.46 -2.84
CA CYS A 24 3.50 9.67 -1.62
C CYS A 24 3.93 8.22 -1.84
N CYS A 25 3.84 7.71 -3.08
CA CYS A 25 4.19 6.34 -3.40
C CYS A 25 4.64 6.25 -4.87
N GLY A 26 5.96 6.29 -5.09
CA GLY A 26 6.61 6.24 -6.42
C GLY A 26 6.47 4.91 -7.17
N TRP A 27 5.59 4.02 -6.71
CA TRP A 27 5.29 2.73 -7.31
C TRP A 27 4.63 2.89 -8.67
N LYS A 28 5.10 2.13 -9.66
CA LYS A 28 4.66 2.16 -11.05
C LYS A 28 3.30 1.49 -11.23
N THR A 29 3.06 0.41 -10.50
CA THR A 29 1.84 -0.41 -10.59
C THR A 29 0.70 0.13 -9.72
N LYS A 30 0.83 1.35 -9.19
CA LYS A 30 -0.17 1.91 -8.30
C LYS A 30 -1.53 2.06 -8.98
N ARG A 31 -2.58 1.69 -8.25
CA ARG A 31 -3.99 1.84 -8.65
C ARG A 31 -4.74 2.57 -7.55
N PHE A 32 -5.65 3.45 -7.93
CA PHE A 32 -6.58 4.09 -7.00
C PHE A 32 -7.92 3.35 -7.06
N GLY A 33 -8.50 3.02 -5.91
CA GLY A 33 -9.89 2.57 -5.81
C GLY A 33 -10.84 3.75 -5.63
N SER A 34 -12.07 3.45 -5.23
CA SER A 34 -13.17 4.41 -5.25
C SER A 34 -13.61 4.87 -3.85
N TYR A 35 -13.55 3.97 -2.86
CA TYR A 35 -14.15 4.19 -1.54
C TYR A 35 -13.09 4.13 -0.44
N PRO A 36 -12.68 5.25 0.15
CA PRO A 36 -11.79 5.21 1.31
C PRO A 36 -12.54 4.79 2.57
N PHE A 37 -11.92 3.97 3.40
CA PHE A 37 -12.43 3.56 4.71
C PHE A 37 -11.49 4.03 5.83
N ASP A 38 -12.04 4.30 7.01
CA ASP A 38 -11.27 4.56 8.22
C ASP A 38 -10.69 3.26 8.83
N CYS A 39 -9.95 3.38 9.93
CA CYS A 39 -9.33 2.24 10.62
C CYS A 39 -10.34 1.22 11.19
N ASN A 40 -11.62 1.59 11.30
CA ASN A 40 -12.70 0.69 11.72
C ASN A 40 -13.43 0.06 10.53
N GLY A 41 -12.97 0.29 9.30
CA GLY A 41 -13.60 -0.19 8.08
C GLY A 41 -14.88 0.57 7.71
N LYS A 42 -15.09 1.77 8.26
CA LYS A 42 -16.24 2.62 7.91
C LYS A 42 -15.89 3.55 6.76
N ALA A 43 -16.77 3.64 5.77
CA ALA A 43 -16.57 4.53 4.63
C ALA A 43 -16.44 5.99 5.08
N ILE A 44 -15.44 6.70 4.54
CA ILE A 44 -15.20 8.11 4.83
C ILE A 44 -16.06 8.94 3.86
N TYR A 45 -17.03 9.70 4.41
CA TYR A 45 -17.88 10.60 3.64
C TYR A 45 -18.05 11.97 4.35
N PRO A 46 -17.86 13.09 3.62
CA PRO A 46 -17.34 13.16 2.26
C PRO A 46 -15.90 12.65 2.21
N ASN A 47 -15.45 12.11 1.08
CA ASN A 47 -14.14 11.47 0.97
C ASN A 47 -12.96 12.48 1.01
N TYR A 48 -13.22 13.79 0.93
CA TYR A 48 -12.23 14.87 0.89
C TYR A 48 -11.10 14.66 -0.12
N GLY A 49 -11.39 13.98 -1.25
CA GLY A 49 -10.39 13.68 -2.27
C GLY A 49 -9.42 12.54 -1.90
N LEU A 50 -9.71 11.79 -0.83
CA LEU A 50 -9.01 10.57 -0.47
C LEU A 50 -9.52 9.39 -1.30
N TYR A 51 -8.58 8.56 -1.73
CA TYR A 51 -8.82 7.33 -2.47
C TYR A 51 -7.90 6.23 -1.94
N PRO A 52 -8.38 4.99 -1.83
CA PRO A 52 -7.53 3.88 -1.43
C PRO A 52 -6.49 3.61 -2.51
N ILE A 53 -5.24 3.38 -2.11
CA ILE A 53 -4.11 3.16 -3.00
C ILE A 53 -3.71 1.69 -2.91
N PHE A 54 -3.52 1.04 -4.05
CA PHE A 54 -3.08 -0.34 -4.19
C PHE A 54 -1.80 -0.40 -5.01
N VAL A 55 -0.91 -1.34 -4.70
CA VAL A 55 0.33 -1.59 -5.46
C VAL A 55 0.48 -3.08 -5.69
N LYS A 56 0.98 -3.49 -6.85
CA LYS A 56 1.19 -4.91 -7.14
C LYS A 56 2.33 -5.48 -6.29
N ARG A 57 2.13 -6.71 -5.84
CA ARG A 57 3.06 -7.42 -4.95
C ARG A 57 4.43 -7.63 -5.57
N ASP A 58 4.45 -8.00 -6.85
CA ASP A 58 5.67 -8.27 -7.61
C ASP A 58 6.61 -7.05 -7.65
N GLU A 59 6.07 -5.83 -7.68
CA GLU A 59 6.87 -4.60 -7.63
C GLU A 59 7.58 -4.43 -6.27
N ILE A 60 6.93 -4.80 -5.17
CA ILE A 60 7.51 -4.74 -3.82
C ILE A 60 8.58 -5.84 -3.65
N GLU A 61 8.30 -7.05 -4.12
CA GLU A 61 9.27 -8.16 -4.13
C GLU A 61 10.52 -7.83 -4.95
N ALA A 62 10.34 -7.20 -6.12
CA ALA A 62 11.43 -6.73 -6.96
C ALA A 62 12.27 -5.65 -6.26
N GLU A 63 11.63 -4.70 -5.55
CA GLU A 63 12.34 -3.66 -4.81
C GLU A 63 13.13 -4.22 -3.62
N ILE A 64 12.58 -5.20 -2.89
CA ILE A 64 13.32 -5.93 -1.83
C ILE A 64 14.57 -6.59 -2.41
N THR A 65 14.41 -7.32 -3.52
CA THR A 65 15.51 -8.01 -4.20
C THR A 65 16.59 -7.01 -4.62
N ARG A 66 16.18 -5.93 -5.30
CA ARG A 66 17.08 -4.86 -5.74
C ARG A 66 17.85 -4.22 -4.57
N ARG A 67 17.23 -4.01 -3.41
CA ARG A 67 17.89 -3.44 -2.23
C ARG A 67 18.90 -4.40 -1.60
N LYS A 68 18.52 -5.68 -1.48
CA LYS A 68 19.41 -6.73 -0.96
C LYS A 68 20.67 -6.90 -1.82
N GLU A 69 20.52 -6.82 -3.15
CA GLU A 69 21.65 -6.93 -4.09
C GLU A 69 22.60 -5.73 -4.03
N ASN A 70 22.11 -4.54 -3.69
CA ASN A 70 22.90 -3.30 -3.71
C ASN A 70 23.86 -3.12 -2.52
N LYS A 71 24.04 -4.13 -1.64
CA LYS A 71 25.02 -4.20 -0.51
C LYS A 71 25.06 -3.02 0.48
N GLY A 72 24.30 -1.95 0.27
CA GLY A 72 23.98 -0.96 1.28
C GLY A 72 22.76 -1.44 2.05
N VAL A 73 22.92 -1.69 3.34
CA VAL A 73 21.87 -2.15 4.26
C VAL A 73 20.80 -1.06 4.36
N LEU A 74 19.94 -0.97 3.34
CA LEU A 74 18.66 -0.30 3.46
C LEU A 74 17.73 -1.33 4.06
N ASP A 75 17.30 -1.04 5.28
CA ASP A 75 16.26 -1.78 5.98
C ASP A 75 15.11 -2.09 5.01
N THR A 76 14.95 -3.38 4.70
CA THR A 76 13.84 -3.90 3.88
C THR A 76 12.68 -4.37 4.73
N ASP A 77 12.78 -4.27 6.07
CA ASP A 77 11.82 -4.85 7.00
C ASP A 77 10.45 -4.21 6.79
N TYR A 78 10.38 -2.91 6.50
CA TYR A 78 9.11 -2.25 6.18
C TYR A 78 8.49 -2.75 4.86
N LEU A 79 9.29 -3.13 3.85
CA LEU A 79 8.77 -3.70 2.60
C LEU A 79 8.33 -5.14 2.81
N GLN A 80 9.03 -5.88 3.66
CA GLN A 80 8.65 -7.23 4.04
C GLN A 80 7.37 -7.22 4.88
N GLU A 81 7.23 -6.28 5.82
CA GLU A 81 6.00 -6.03 6.58
C GLU A 81 4.82 -5.72 5.64
N MET A 82 5.04 -4.94 4.57
CA MET A 82 4.03 -4.72 3.54
C MET A 82 3.58 -6.01 2.84
N LEU A 83 4.48 -6.98 2.63
CA LEU A 83 4.14 -8.29 2.06
C LEU A 83 3.40 -9.19 3.07
N ASP A 84 3.80 -9.14 4.33
CA ASP A 84 3.30 -10.08 5.34
C ASP A 84 1.95 -9.61 5.93
N GLU A 85 1.87 -8.31 6.20
CA GLU A 85 0.77 -7.68 6.94
C GLU A 85 0.03 -6.62 6.13
N GLY A 86 0.39 -6.37 4.87
CA GLY A 86 -0.09 -5.18 4.15
C GLY A 86 0.55 -3.90 4.71
N ASN A 87 0.12 -2.71 4.28
CA ASN A 87 0.70 -1.49 4.84
C ASN A 87 0.20 -1.26 6.29
N SER A 88 0.97 -1.72 7.28
CA SER A 88 0.68 -1.55 8.70
C SER A 88 0.53 -0.08 9.11
N TRP A 89 1.28 0.83 8.48
CA TRP A 89 1.18 2.28 8.69
C TRP A 89 -0.14 2.89 8.22
N ALA A 90 -0.85 2.24 7.29
CA ALA A 90 -2.19 2.66 6.87
C ALA A 90 -3.29 2.26 7.86
N THR A 91 -2.99 1.36 8.81
CA THR A 91 -3.97 0.81 9.76
C THR A 91 -3.70 1.22 11.21
N GLN A 92 -2.51 1.77 11.52
CA GLN A 92 -2.17 2.28 12.84
C GLN A 92 -2.46 3.78 12.98
N ARG A 93 -3.65 4.12 13.53
CA ARG A 93 -3.87 5.19 14.53
C ARG A 93 -5.30 5.19 15.05
#